data_AF-A0A379PKA7-F1
#
_entry.id   AF-A0A379PKA7-F1
#
_cell.length_a   1.000
_cell.length_b   1.000
_cell.length_c   1.000
_cell.angle_alpha   90.00
_cell.angle_beta   90.00
_cell.angle_gamma   90.00
#
_symmetry.space_group_name_H-M   'P 1'
#
loop_
_entity.id
_entity.type
_entity.pdbx_description
1 polymer ?
#
loop_
_entity_poly.entity_id
_entity_poly.type
_entity_poly.pdbx_seq_one_letter_code
_entity_poly.pdbx_strand_id
1 'polypeptide(L)'
;MNTNNAHPSPKEILEAFHAKVAGRLHAFIKETHQGRPAVSCLWNETPNNTLKDVVFVGEDGFDALAVVRATNKSMKASEHVVGMLVEMYTAQHKREVGVEVEF
;
A
#
# COMPACT_ATOMS: atom_id res chain seq x y z
N MET A 1 -12.95 21.83 -25.71
CA MET A 1 -13.15 20.78 -24.69
C MET A 1 -12.08 19.73 -24.96
N ASN A 2 -10.94 19.79 -24.27
CA ASN A 2 -9.92 18.75 -24.35
C ASN A 2 -10.06 17.90 -23.09
N THR A 3 -10.72 16.76 -23.21
CA THR A 3 -10.70 15.71 -22.18
C THR A 3 -9.34 15.03 -22.24
N ASN A 4 -8.35 15.61 -21.55
CA ASN A 4 -7.12 14.91 -21.22
C ASN A 4 -7.50 13.70 -20.35
N ASN A 5 -7.56 12.51 -20.94
CA ASN A 5 -7.53 11.24 -20.21
C ASN A 5 -6.11 11.04 -19.65
N ALA A 6 -5.66 11.94 -18.78
CA ALA A 6 -4.46 11.75 -18.02
C ALA A 6 -4.75 10.60 -17.04
N HIS A 7 -4.06 9.47 -17.21
CA HIS A 7 -4.06 8.44 -16.18
C HIS A 7 -3.57 9.10 -14.88
N PRO A 8 -4.31 8.95 -13.76
CA PRO A 8 -3.93 9.58 -12.51
C PRO A 8 -2.53 9.11 -12.11
N SER A 9 -1.70 10.07 -11.69
CA SER A 9 -0.33 9.79 -11.25
C SER A 9 -0.34 8.87 -10.01
N PRO A 10 0.75 8.13 -9.74
CA PRO A 10 0.85 7.30 -8.53
C PRO A 10 0.53 8.08 -7.26
N LYS A 11 0.95 9.35 -7.20
CA LYS A 11 0.66 10.25 -6.09
C LYS A 11 -0.84 10.49 -5.91
N GLU A 12 -1.56 10.84 -6.98
CA GLU A 12 -3.01 11.09 -6.93
C GLU A 12 -3.79 9.83 -6.52
N ILE A 13 -3.38 8.66 -7.01
CA ILE A 13 -3.99 7.38 -6.64
C ILE A 13 -3.76 7.08 -5.15
N LEU A 14 -2.55 7.30 -4.65
CA LEU A 14 -2.20 7.08 -3.24
C LEU A 14 -2.93 8.07 -2.31
N GLU A 15 -3.05 9.33 -2.70
CA GLU A 15 -3.79 10.35 -1.95
C GLU A 15 -5.29 10.02 -1.87
N ALA A 16 -5.90 9.63 -2.99
CA ALA A 16 -7.30 9.18 -3.02
C ALA A 16 -7.51 7.95 -2.14
N PHE A 17 -6.57 7.00 -2.16
CA PHE A 17 -6.65 5.81 -1.30
C PHE A 17 -6.45 6.15 0.18
N HIS A 18 -5.56 7.09 0.50
CA HIS A 18 -5.36 7.57 1.87
C HIS A 18 -6.68 8.13 2.43
N ALA A 19 -7.44 8.89 1.64
CA ALA A 19 -8.76 9.38 2.04
C ALA A 19 -9.75 8.24 2.37
N LYS A 20 -9.72 7.13 1.63
CA LYS A 20 -10.55 5.92 1.89
C LYS A 20 -10.24 5.28 3.24
N VAL A 21 -8.97 5.32 3.68
CA VAL A 21 -8.53 4.70 4.94
C VAL A 21 -8.28 5.72 6.06
N ALA A 22 -8.70 6.96 5.87
CA ALA A 22 -8.55 8.03 6.86
C ALA A 22 -9.21 7.63 8.20
N GLY A 23 -8.50 7.87 9.29
CA GLY A 23 -8.93 7.49 10.64
C GLY A 23 -8.77 6.00 10.98
N ARG A 24 -8.22 5.19 10.07
CA ARG A 24 -7.91 3.77 10.30
C ARG A 24 -6.40 3.57 10.42
N LEU A 25 -6.00 2.58 11.20
CA LEU A 25 -4.61 2.12 11.19
C LEU A 25 -4.34 1.46 9.84
N HIS A 26 -3.37 1.99 9.11
CA HIS A 26 -3.00 1.50 7.79
C HIS A 26 -1.50 1.65 7.54
N ALA A 27 -1.00 0.93 6.53
CA ALA A 27 0.38 1.01 6.07
C ALA A 27 0.46 0.59 4.59
N PHE A 28 1.41 1.16 3.87
CA PHE A 28 1.70 0.77 2.51
C PHE A 28 2.84 -0.25 2.48
N ILE A 29 2.77 -1.20 1.55
CA ILE A 29 3.78 -2.24 1.34
C ILE A 29 4.09 -2.38 -0.15
N LYS A 30 5.32 -2.80 -0.45
CA LYS A 30 5.74 -3.24 -1.79
C LYS A 30 5.31 -4.68 -1.97
N GLU A 31 4.69 -5.01 -3.10
CA GLU A 31 4.50 -6.39 -3.52
C GLU A 31 4.66 -6.54 -5.04
N THR A 32 4.53 -7.77 -5.52
CA THR A 32 4.46 -8.05 -6.96
C THR A 32 3.03 -8.43 -7.33
N HIS A 33 2.44 -7.71 -8.29
CA HIS A 33 1.11 -8.00 -8.81
C HIS A 33 1.20 -8.38 -10.29
N GLN A 34 0.88 -9.64 -10.61
CA GLN A 34 0.93 -10.17 -11.98
C GLN A 34 2.30 -9.97 -12.65
N GLY A 35 3.39 -10.19 -11.90
CA GLY A 35 4.77 -10.04 -12.38
C GLY A 35 5.30 -8.60 -12.40
N ARG A 36 4.50 -7.61 -12.01
CA ARG A 36 4.89 -6.19 -11.99
C ARG A 36 5.03 -5.63 -10.58
N PRO A 37 5.93 -4.66 -10.35
CA PRO A 37 6.05 -4.00 -9.05
C PRO A 37 4.76 -3.25 -8.70
N ALA A 38 4.29 -3.42 -7.47
CA ALA A 38 3.04 -2.84 -7.02
C ALA A 38 3.15 -2.24 -5.61
N VAL A 39 2.34 -1.23 -5.38
CA VAL A 39 2.12 -0.64 -4.05
C VAL A 39 0.75 -1.07 -3.57
N SER A 40 0.70 -1.64 -2.39
CA SER A 40 -0.53 -2.07 -1.75
C SER A 40 -0.70 -1.43 -0.40
N CYS A 41 -1.93 -1.28 0.04
CA CYS A 41 -2.26 -0.76 1.35
C CYS A 41 -2.91 -1.86 2.18
N LEU A 42 -2.41 -2.02 3.41
CA LEU A 42 -3.00 -2.83 4.46
C LEU A 42 -3.71 -1.89 5.44
N TRP A 43 -4.92 -2.21 5.86
CA TRP A 43 -5.61 -1.44 6.90
C TRP A 43 -6.51 -2.32 7.77
N ASN A 44 -6.67 -1.91 9.03
CA ASN A 44 -7.65 -2.50 9.92
C ASN A 44 -9.01 -1.84 9.68
N GLU A 45 -9.98 -2.62 9.20
CA GLU A 45 -11.38 -2.23 9.18
C GLU A 45 -12.02 -2.43 10.56
N THR A 46 -11.67 -3.54 11.23
CA THR A 46 -11.96 -3.80 12.64
C THR A 46 -10.73 -4.46 13.29
N PRO A 47 -10.65 -4.59 14.63
CA PRO A 47 -9.52 -5.25 15.28
C PRO A 47 -9.27 -6.69 14.80
N ASN A 48 -10.29 -7.36 14.29
CA ASN A 48 -10.22 -8.74 13.79
C ASN A 48 -10.35 -8.83 12.26
N ASN A 49 -10.37 -7.68 11.55
CA ASN A 49 -10.49 -7.65 10.11
C ASN A 49 -9.46 -6.71 9.49
N THR A 50 -8.35 -7.31 9.05
CA THR A 50 -7.30 -6.65 8.29
C THR A 50 -7.56 -6.89 6.80
N LEU A 51 -7.63 -5.81 6.04
CA LEU A 51 -7.85 -5.84 4.60
C LEU A 51 -6.60 -5.39 3.86
N LYS A 52 -6.52 -5.79 2.59
CA LYS A 52 -5.46 -5.39 1.65
C LYS A 52 -6.09 -5.00 0.32
N ASP A 53 -5.54 -3.96 -0.31
CA ASP A 53 -5.87 -3.58 -1.68
C ASP A 53 -4.59 -3.25 -2.44
N VAL A 54 -4.57 -3.59 -3.73
CA VAL A 54 -3.48 -3.17 -4.63
C VAL A 54 -3.82 -1.77 -5.11
N VAL A 55 -3.07 -0.80 -4.63
CA VAL A 55 -3.36 0.62 -4.86
C VAL A 55 -2.79 1.07 -6.19
N PHE A 56 -1.59 0.62 -6.53
CA PHE A 56 -0.93 0.99 -7.78
C PHE A 56 -0.11 -0.17 -8.32
N VAL A 57 -0.19 -0.41 -9.63
CA VAL A 57 0.67 -1.37 -10.35
C VAL A 57 1.54 -0.57 -11.30
N GLY A 58 2.84 -0.58 -11.05
CA GLY A 58 3.82 0.09 -11.89
C GLY A 58 4.18 -0.71 -13.13
N GLU A 59 4.84 -0.05 -14.06
CA GLU A 59 5.51 -0.68 -15.20
C GLU A 59 6.88 -1.27 -14.76
N ASP A 60 7.53 -1.99 -15.67
CA ASP A 60 8.87 -2.53 -15.41
C ASP A 60 9.86 -1.40 -15.11
N GLY A 61 10.64 -1.56 -14.03
CA GLY A 61 11.55 -0.53 -13.53
C GLY A 61 10.93 0.50 -12.58
N PHE A 62 9.63 0.42 -12.30
CA PHE A 62 9.00 1.25 -11.27
C PHE A 62 9.50 0.89 -9.86
N ASP A 63 10.04 1.88 -9.16
CA ASP A 63 10.54 1.72 -7.79
C ASP A 63 9.40 1.83 -6.75
N ALA A 64 8.68 0.73 -6.59
CA ALA A 64 7.61 0.62 -5.59
C ALA A 64 8.14 0.81 -4.16
N LEU A 65 9.39 0.46 -3.87
CA LEU A 65 9.98 0.57 -2.53
C LEU A 65 10.15 2.04 -2.14
N ALA A 66 10.72 2.85 -3.04
CA ALA A 66 10.88 4.28 -2.80
C ALA A 66 9.53 4.98 -2.53
N VAL A 67 8.49 4.60 -3.28
CA VAL A 67 7.14 5.14 -3.09
C VAL A 67 6.57 4.74 -1.73
N VAL A 68 6.62 3.46 -1.37
CA VAL A 68 6.16 2.96 -0.08
C VAL A 68 6.86 3.65 1.08
N ARG A 69 8.19 3.80 1.02
CA ARG A 69 8.98 4.51 2.05
C ARG A 69 8.55 5.97 2.17
N ALA A 70 8.43 6.68 1.05
CA ALA A 70 8.00 8.08 1.06
C ALA A 70 6.59 8.24 1.66
N THR A 71 5.65 7.38 1.28
CA THR A 71 4.27 7.41 1.78
C THR A 71 4.21 7.08 3.27
N ASN A 72 4.82 5.96 3.71
CA ASN A 72 4.85 5.57 5.13
C ASN A 72 5.53 6.61 6.02
N LYS A 73 6.62 7.24 5.54
CA LYS A 73 7.28 8.34 6.24
C LYS A 73 6.36 9.55 6.43
N SER A 74 5.59 9.92 5.40
CA SER A 74 4.68 11.07 5.45
C SER A 74 3.56 10.90 6.50
N MET A 75 3.08 9.66 6.68
CA MET A 75 2.04 9.31 7.65
C MET A 75 2.58 8.92 9.04
N LYS A 76 3.91 8.93 9.23
CA LYS A 76 4.59 8.46 10.45
C LYS A 76 4.21 7.02 10.83
N ALA A 77 3.96 6.17 9.84
CA ALA A 77 3.80 4.73 10.08
C ALA A 77 5.14 4.17 10.53
N SER A 78 5.21 3.68 11.77
CA SER A 78 6.43 3.04 12.28
C SER A 78 6.60 1.65 11.67
N GLU A 79 7.84 1.17 11.66
CA GLU A 79 8.15 -0.20 11.22
C GLU A 79 7.28 -1.23 11.95
N HIS A 80 7.06 -0.99 13.25
CA HIS A 80 6.24 -1.83 14.09
C HIS A 80 4.78 -1.89 13.63
N VAL A 81 4.19 -0.75 13.22
CA VAL A 81 2.81 -0.73 12.68
C VAL A 81 2.71 -1.52 11.38
N VAL A 82 3.69 -1.35 10.49
CA VAL A 82 3.72 -2.06 9.21
C VAL A 82 3.87 -3.57 9.44
N GLY A 83 4.81 -3.99 10.29
CA GLY A 83 5.01 -5.38 10.68
C GLY A 83 3.75 -5.99 11.29
N MET A 84 3.13 -5.31 12.26
CA MET A 84 1.89 -5.77 12.90
C MET A 84 0.76 -5.97 11.87
N LEU A 85 0.56 -5.02 10.94
CA LEU A 85 -0.50 -5.15 9.92
C LEU A 85 -0.22 -6.30 8.94
N VAL A 86 1.04 -6.52 8.57
CA VAL A 86 1.46 -7.67 7.74
C VAL A 86 1.19 -8.99 8.47
N GLU A 87 1.56 -9.08 9.75
CA GLU A 87 1.34 -10.26 10.59
C GLU A 87 -0.16 -10.55 10.75
N MET A 88 -0.96 -9.53 11.07
CA MET A 88 -2.42 -9.68 11.23
C MET A 88 -3.08 -10.15 9.93
N TYR A 89 -2.72 -9.56 8.79
CA TYR A 89 -3.24 -9.97 7.49
C TYR A 89 -2.82 -11.41 7.16
N THR A 90 -1.55 -11.76 7.34
CA THR A 90 -1.03 -13.10 7.05
C THR A 90 -1.69 -14.16 7.93
N ALA A 91 -1.87 -13.85 9.23
CA ALA A 91 -2.54 -14.73 10.18
C ALA A 91 -4.00 -15.00 9.80
N GLN A 92 -4.72 -13.95 9.37
CA GLN A 92 -6.12 -13.99 8.98
C GLN A 92 -6.33 -14.72 7.64
N HIS A 93 -5.55 -14.40 6.63
CA HIS A 93 -5.77 -14.86 5.24
C HIS A 93 -4.91 -16.06 4.83
N LYS A 94 -4.01 -16.52 5.71
CA LYS A 94 -3.04 -17.61 5.45
C LYS A 94 -2.21 -17.38 4.17
N ARG A 95 -1.93 -16.10 3.87
CA ARG A 95 -1.22 -15.67 2.67
C ARG A 95 -0.17 -14.62 3.03
N GLU A 96 1.06 -14.88 2.64
CA GLU A 96 2.15 -13.93 2.79
C GLU A 96 1.95 -12.70 1.92
N VAL A 97 2.30 -11.54 2.46
CA VAL A 97 2.22 -10.24 1.78
C VAL A 97 3.46 -9.43 2.09
N GLY A 98 3.86 -8.61 1.12
CA GLY A 98 5.10 -7.84 1.21
C GLY A 98 6.31 -8.63 0.71
N VAL A 99 7.18 -7.98 -0.06
CA VAL A 99 8.50 -8.49 -0.39
C VAL A 99 9.48 -7.36 -0.10
N GLU A 100 10.44 -7.61 0.78
CA GLU A 100 11.45 -6.64 1.22
C GLU A 100 10.84 -5.43 1.94
N VAL A 101 10.40 -5.68 3.18
CA VAL A 101 10.07 -4.61 4.12
C VAL A 101 11.40 -4.02 4.63
N GLU A 102 11.99 -3.12 3.85
CA GLU A 102 13.09 -2.28 4.33
C GLU A 102 12.59 -0.83 4.43
N PHE A 103 12.72 -0.25 5.62
CA PHE A 103 12.28 1.11 5.91
C PHE A 103 13.38 2.14 5.65
#